data_AF-A0A969XJE5-F1
#
_entry.id   AF-A0A969XJE5-F1
#
_cell.length_a   1.000
_cell.length_b   1.000
_cell.length_c   1.000
_cell.angle_alpha   90.00
_cell.angle_beta   90.00
_cell.angle_gamma   90.00
#
_symmetry.space_group_name_H-M   'P 1'
#
loop_
_entity.id
_entity.type
_entity.pdbx_description
1 polymer ?
#
loop_
_entity_poly.entity_id
_entity_poly.type
_entity_poly.pdbx_seq_one_letter_code
_entity_poly.pdbx_strand_id
1 'polypeptide(L)'
;RTDVFTVRISDPPPILDSYYEEEMLRMGYEVELPEVPKRYWRERTYDAYTGRGWENDAQQADDWAAETAWKEDLPETTEFLTQTYTIIGDPSGLAFGVNEPVRVDSAPYTVISRDGRDLIALGLAEQQYTVVSRVPDAAIEDLLEAEGEYPAWVAERYLSLENVPEAVQRTAEEVVAEAGAVSRYDKALAIEAYLRQFEYDLEVPPPPAGADLVEYFMFETGAGFCDYSASAMVVMLRSVGVAARYASGYNMGYYDEIRGAWVVQEVNAHAWPEVYFPEHGWIEFEPTPAQATFARSNRQGVPIQRPTLRAPLPIPTVAQAPEEEPVLSPTWWVTVLVVLGIVFLILRPPRFLQSRRRRAPAQVVWSAYRGLLRQAHWVGLGPAAGQTPHEYMQYLKLELARANHDATALGPEIDAIGNAYQRLRYSPAGVSHDDGDRAERAYQRLRRPLWRLLVSRTLRPNRAT
;
A
#
# COMPACT_ATOMS: atom_id res chain seq x y z
N ARG A 1 3.90 -12.32 7.21
CA ARG A 1 2.63 -11.89 6.61
C ARG A 1 1.63 -11.82 7.75
N THR A 2 1.09 -10.64 8.01
CA THR A 2 0.21 -10.37 9.14
C THR A 2 -1.19 -10.18 8.59
N ASP A 3 -2.16 -10.91 9.14
CA ASP A 3 -3.57 -10.71 8.80
C ASP A 3 -4.02 -9.36 9.38
N VAL A 4 -4.78 -8.60 8.60
CA VAL A 4 -5.28 -7.26 8.95
C VAL A 4 -6.73 -7.34 9.39
N PHE A 5 -7.56 -8.06 8.63
CA PHE A 5 -8.94 -8.32 8.99
C PHE A 5 -9.47 -9.56 8.26
N THR A 6 -10.62 -10.04 8.74
CA THR A 6 -11.49 -10.93 7.98
C THR A 6 -12.78 -10.23 7.65
N VAL A 7 -13.40 -10.54 6.51
CA VAL A 7 -14.67 -9.95 6.10
C VAL A 7 -15.60 -11.01 5.52
N ARG A 8 -16.84 -11.03 6.02
CA ARG A 8 -17.96 -11.78 5.44
C ARG A 8 -18.80 -10.82 4.63
N ILE A 9 -19.23 -11.23 3.44
CA ILE A 9 -20.04 -10.41 2.55
C ILE A 9 -21.34 -11.13 2.20
N SER A 10 -22.35 -10.39 1.77
CA SER A 10 -23.64 -10.94 1.33
C SER A 10 -23.64 -11.54 -0.07
N ASP A 11 -22.56 -11.34 -0.85
CA ASP A 11 -22.32 -12.07 -2.11
C ASP A 11 -22.26 -13.60 -1.85
N PRO A 12 -22.58 -14.45 -2.84
CA PRO A 12 -22.40 -15.89 -2.70
C PRO A 12 -20.91 -16.24 -2.46
N PRO A 13 -20.62 -17.34 -1.74
CA PRO A 13 -19.24 -17.79 -1.56
C PRO A 13 -18.63 -18.26 -2.89
N PRO A 14 -17.31 -18.08 -3.09
CA PRO A 14 -16.65 -18.59 -4.30
C PRO A 14 -16.67 -20.12 -4.33
N ILE A 15 -16.80 -20.67 -5.53
CA ILE A 15 -16.71 -22.12 -5.75
C ILE A 15 -15.23 -22.44 -5.95
N LEU A 16 -14.63 -23.09 -4.96
CA LEU A 16 -13.17 -23.26 -4.88
C LEU A 16 -12.69 -24.66 -5.26
N ASP A 17 -13.62 -25.60 -5.48
CA ASP A 17 -13.27 -26.99 -5.68
C ASP A 17 -13.30 -27.37 -7.17
N SER A 18 -12.11 -27.53 -7.76
CA SER A 18 -11.93 -28.06 -9.11
C SER A 18 -12.52 -29.47 -9.27
N TYR A 19 -12.74 -30.21 -8.18
CA TYR A 19 -13.42 -31.50 -8.19
C TYR A 19 -14.91 -31.37 -8.54
N TYR A 20 -15.60 -30.35 -8.02
CA TYR A 20 -17.01 -30.11 -8.35
C TYR A 20 -17.16 -29.62 -9.79
N GLU A 21 -16.25 -28.80 -10.29
CA GLU A 21 -16.24 -28.39 -11.70
C GLU A 21 -16.05 -29.60 -12.62
N GLU A 22 -15.02 -30.42 -12.37
CA GLU A 22 -14.75 -31.64 -13.15
C GLU A 22 -15.91 -32.64 -13.09
N GLU A 23 -16.52 -32.84 -11.92
CA GLU A 23 -17.61 -33.80 -11.74
C GLU A 23 -18.92 -33.32 -12.37
N MET A 24 -19.25 -32.03 -12.26
CA MET A 24 -20.42 -31.45 -12.93
C MET A 24 -20.29 -31.44 -14.46
N LEU A 25 -19.09 -31.12 -14.98
CA LEU A 25 -18.77 -31.23 -16.40
C LEU A 25 -18.83 -32.69 -16.87
N ARG A 26 -18.33 -33.66 -16.08
CA ARG A 26 -18.46 -35.10 -16.37
C ARG A 26 -19.90 -35.59 -16.36
N MET A 27 -20.76 -34.97 -15.55
CA MET A 27 -22.20 -35.26 -15.48
C MET A 27 -23.01 -34.57 -16.58
N GLY A 28 -22.38 -33.77 -17.45
CA GLY A 28 -23.02 -33.13 -18.60
C GLY A 28 -23.86 -31.90 -18.24
N TYR A 29 -23.64 -31.30 -17.07
CA TYR A 29 -24.23 -30.01 -16.74
C TYR A 29 -23.37 -28.89 -17.33
N GLU A 30 -23.99 -27.99 -18.10
CA GLU A 30 -23.45 -26.64 -18.29
C GLU A 30 -23.58 -25.92 -16.96
N VAL A 31 -22.47 -25.72 -16.26
CA VAL A 31 -22.47 -24.93 -15.02
C VAL A 31 -21.89 -23.57 -15.34
N GLU A 32 -22.75 -22.57 -15.51
CA GLU A 32 -22.36 -21.19 -15.29
C GLU A 32 -22.22 -21.01 -13.78
N LEU A 33 -21.00 -21.25 -13.28
CA LEU A 33 -20.68 -21.03 -11.88
C LEU A 33 -20.75 -19.53 -11.61
N PRO A 34 -21.47 -19.07 -10.58
CA PRO A 34 -21.52 -17.65 -10.25
C PRO A 34 -20.11 -17.19 -9.85
N GLU A 35 -19.50 -16.37 -10.71
CA GLU A 35 -18.22 -15.73 -10.42
C GLU A 35 -18.46 -14.69 -9.31
N VAL A 36 -17.71 -14.77 -8.20
CA VAL A 36 -17.82 -13.78 -7.14
C VAL A 36 -17.29 -12.46 -7.66
N PRO A 37 -18.09 -11.39 -7.70
CA PRO A 37 -17.64 -10.13 -8.26
C PRO A 37 -16.44 -9.60 -7.49
N LYS A 38 -15.47 -9.04 -8.21
CA LYS A 38 -14.27 -8.44 -7.61
C LYS A 38 -14.68 -7.27 -6.69
N ARG A 39 -14.28 -7.33 -5.42
CA ARG A 39 -14.51 -6.29 -4.41
C ARG A 39 -13.19 -5.76 -3.86
N TYR A 40 -13.10 -4.44 -3.71
CA TYR A 40 -12.01 -3.78 -2.99
C TYR A 40 -12.51 -3.19 -1.68
N TRP A 41 -11.72 -3.38 -0.63
CA TRP A 41 -12.02 -2.93 0.73
C TRP A 41 -11.46 -1.52 0.90
N ARG A 42 -12.28 -0.53 0.54
CA ARG A 42 -11.94 0.89 0.61
C ARG A 42 -11.84 1.35 2.05
N GLU A 43 -10.70 1.95 2.39
CA GLU A 43 -10.52 2.69 3.65
C GLU A 43 -10.74 4.18 3.42
N ARG A 44 -10.18 4.71 2.33
CA ARG A 44 -10.14 6.16 2.09
C ARG A 44 -10.12 6.55 0.61
N THR A 45 -10.66 7.74 0.30
CA THR A 45 -10.50 8.42 -1.01
C THR A 45 -9.71 9.72 -0.89
N TYR A 46 -9.19 10.22 -2.00
CA TYR A 46 -8.39 11.44 -2.10
C TYR A 46 -8.74 12.27 -3.34
N ASP A 47 -8.70 13.59 -3.21
CA ASP A 47 -9.10 14.53 -4.26
C ASP A 47 -7.96 15.37 -4.83
N ALA A 48 -6.99 15.81 -4.00
CA ALA A 48 -5.94 16.74 -4.43
C ALA A 48 -4.63 16.03 -4.78
N TYR A 49 -4.16 16.23 -6.01
CA TYR A 49 -2.86 15.74 -6.47
C TYR A 49 -1.77 16.79 -6.21
N THR A 50 -0.70 16.39 -5.52
CA THR A 50 0.37 17.33 -5.09
C THR A 50 1.64 17.25 -5.95
N GLY A 51 1.62 16.43 -6.99
CA GLY A 51 2.82 16.05 -7.74
C GLY A 51 3.68 14.99 -7.06
N ARG A 52 3.43 14.65 -5.78
CA ARG A 52 4.20 13.65 -5.02
C ARG A 52 3.33 12.59 -4.35
N GLY A 53 2.02 12.66 -4.58
CA GLY A 53 1.03 11.82 -3.94
C GLY A 53 -0.30 12.56 -3.83
N TRP A 54 -1.11 12.10 -2.89
CA TRP A 54 -2.49 12.53 -2.74
C TRP A 54 -2.77 13.07 -1.35
N GLU A 55 -3.51 14.17 -1.29
CA GLU A 55 -3.99 14.77 -0.07
C GLU A 55 -5.51 14.91 -0.11
N ASN A 56 -6.08 15.17 1.07
CA ASN A 56 -7.48 15.48 1.22
C ASN A 56 -7.60 16.90 1.71
N ASP A 57 -8.34 17.72 0.96
CA ASP A 57 -8.58 19.13 1.29
C ASP A 57 -9.62 19.26 2.42
N ALA A 58 -10.58 20.19 2.30
CA ALA A 58 -11.60 20.45 3.31
C ALA A 58 -12.42 19.18 3.63
N GLN A 59 -12.44 18.83 4.92
CA GLN A 59 -13.17 17.66 5.43
C GLN A 59 -14.09 18.10 6.56
N GLN A 60 -15.25 17.47 6.62
CA GLN A 60 -16.17 17.52 7.74
C GLN A 60 -16.28 16.12 8.34
N ALA A 61 -16.42 16.04 9.66
CA ALA A 61 -16.68 14.80 10.38
C ALA A 61 -18.01 14.96 11.12
N ASP A 62 -18.99 14.14 10.76
CA ASP A 62 -20.32 14.14 11.36
C ASP A 62 -20.60 12.76 11.98
N ASP A 63 -21.13 12.74 13.20
CA ASP A 63 -21.46 11.51 13.91
C ASP A 63 -22.89 11.06 13.60
N TRP A 64 -23.04 9.77 13.34
CA TRP A 64 -24.28 9.11 12.97
C TRP A 64 -24.58 7.95 13.92
N ALA A 65 -25.86 7.78 14.24
CA ALA A 65 -26.32 6.62 14.97
C ALA A 65 -26.23 5.35 14.10
N ALA A 66 -26.09 4.19 14.76
CA ALA A 66 -26.18 2.91 14.08
C ALA A 66 -27.48 2.80 13.27
N GLU A 67 -27.44 2.01 12.19
CA GLU A 67 -28.54 1.74 11.27
C GLU A 67 -29.10 2.95 10.51
N THR A 68 -28.59 4.15 10.76
CA THR A 68 -29.02 5.39 10.09
C THR A 68 -28.17 5.61 8.85
N ALA A 69 -28.80 5.83 7.69
CA ALA A 69 -28.08 6.17 6.46
C ALA A 69 -27.68 7.64 6.45
N TRP A 70 -26.42 7.93 6.11
CA TRP A 70 -25.94 9.31 5.98
C TRP A 70 -26.24 9.91 4.60
N LYS A 71 -26.66 9.07 3.65
CA LYS A 71 -26.97 9.43 2.27
C LYS A 71 -28.16 8.62 1.77
N GLU A 72 -29.24 9.31 1.39
CA GLU A 72 -30.50 8.70 0.93
C GLU A 72 -30.73 8.87 -0.59
N ASP A 73 -30.20 9.95 -1.18
CA ASP A 73 -30.29 10.20 -2.63
C ASP A 73 -29.27 9.33 -3.38
N LEU A 74 -29.72 8.14 -3.79
CA LEU A 74 -28.88 7.14 -4.47
C LEU A 74 -29.41 6.86 -5.89
N PRO A 75 -28.50 6.63 -6.87
CA PRO A 75 -28.86 6.15 -8.21
C PRO A 75 -29.70 4.86 -8.22
N GLU A 76 -30.60 4.72 -9.21
CA GLU A 76 -31.45 3.53 -9.38
C GLU A 76 -30.65 2.26 -9.74
N THR A 77 -29.50 2.37 -10.43
CA THR A 77 -28.67 1.24 -10.89
C THR A 77 -27.68 0.78 -9.81
N THR A 78 -28.19 0.38 -8.66
CA THR A 78 -27.41 0.17 -7.45
C THR A 78 -27.76 -1.15 -6.77
N GLU A 79 -26.72 -1.92 -6.39
CA GLU A 79 -26.85 -3.03 -5.45
C GLU A 79 -26.38 -2.64 -4.04
N PHE A 80 -26.97 -3.29 -3.03
CA PHE A 80 -26.52 -3.15 -1.65
C PHE A 80 -25.74 -4.40 -1.23
N LEU A 81 -24.53 -4.18 -0.73
CA LEU A 81 -23.67 -5.22 -0.20
C LEU A 81 -23.52 -5.04 1.30
N THR A 82 -23.83 -6.08 2.07
CA THR A 82 -23.58 -6.09 3.52
C THR A 82 -22.22 -6.74 3.77
N GLN A 83 -21.34 -6.05 4.50
CA GLN A 83 -20.03 -6.58 4.89
C GLN A 83 -19.89 -6.57 6.41
N THR A 84 -19.50 -7.71 6.98
CA THR A 84 -19.15 -7.83 8.40
C THR A 84 -17.65 -8.03 8.55
N TYR A 85 -16.97 -7.00 9.04
CA TYR A 85 -15.53 -6.96 9.26
C TYR A 85 -15.19 -7.40 10.68
N THR A 86 -14.04 -8.07 10.82
CA THR A 86 -13.38 -8.32 12.10
C THR A 86 -11.91 -7.94 11.96
N ILE A 87 -11.54 -6.82 12.56
CA ILE A 87 -10.19 -6.24 12.56
C ILE A 87 -9.28 -7.07 13.47
N ILE A 88 -8.09 -7.40 12.99
CA ILE A 88 -7.09 -8.16 13.72
C ILE A 88 -6.04 -7.18 14.23
N GLY A 89 -5.99 -7.02 15.56
CA GLY A 89 -5.10 -6.07 16.23
C GLY A 89 -5.83 -4.81 16.71
N ASP A 90 -5.09 -3.71 16.85
CA ASP A 90 -5.67 -2.45 17.31
C ASP A 90 -6.31 -1.72 16.12
N PRO A 91 -7.58 -1.31 16.20
CA PRO A 91 -8.24 -0.59 15.12
C PRO A 91 -7.56 0.77 14.92
N SER A 92 -7.34 1.16 13.66
CA SER A 92 -6.77 2.46 13.29
C SER A 92 -7.70 3.63 13.62
N GLY A 93 -8.96 3.34 13.93
CA GLY A 93 -10.05 4.31 14.05
C GLY A 93 -10.78 4.56 12.73
N LEU A 94 -10.31 3.99 11.62
CA LEU A 94 -11.00 4.00 10.33
C LEU A 94 -11.61 2.63 10.04
N ALA A 95 -12.75 2.66 9.36
CA ALA A 95 -13.46 1.48 8.90
C ALA A 95 -13.33 1.30 7.38
N PHE A 96 -13.50 0.05 6.96
CA PHE A 96 -13.48 -0.39 5.58
C PHE A 96 -14.92 -0.57 5.07
N GLY A 97 -15.08 -0.45 3.77
CA GLY A 97 -16.28 -0.90 3.06
C GLY A 97 -16.00 -0.96 1.57
N VAL A 98 -16.93 -1.51 0.79
CA VAL A 98 -16.83 -1.54 -0.68
C VAL A 98 -17.42 -0.26 -1.25
N ASN A 99 -16.83 0.25 -2.33
CA ASN A 99 -17.26 1.43 -3.08
C ASN A 99 -17.83 2.53 -2.16
N GLU A 100 -19.14 2.70 -2.03
CA GLU A 100 -19.74 3.76 -1.21
C GLU A 100 -20.51 3.21 0.00
N PRO A 101 -19.88 3.11 1.19
CA PRO A 101 -20.58 2.85 2.45
C PRO A 101 -21.67 3.88 2.73
N VAL A 102 -22.90 3.42 2.99
CA VAL A 102 -24.07 4.29 3.24
C VAL A 102 -24.57 4.24 4.68
N ARG A 103 -24.31 3.15 5.40
CA ARG A 103 -24.58 3.05 6.85
C ARG A 103 -23.73 1.98 7.53
N VAL A 104 -23.65 2.07 8.85
CA VAL A 104 -23.10 1.03 9.74
C VAL A 104 -24.21 0.53 10.66
N ASP A 105 -24.43 -0.78 10.71
CA ASP A 105 -25.56 -1.40 11.42
C ASP A 105 -25.22 -1.78 12.85
N SER A 106 -23.94 -2.07 13.11
CA SER A 106 -23.52 -2.65 14.38
C SER A 106 -23.16 -1.62 15.46
N ALA A 107 -22.88 -0.37 15.07
CA ALA A 107 -22.36 0.65 15.98
C ALA A 107 -22.57 2.08 15.45
N PRO A 108 -22.60 3.09 16.34
CA PRO A 108 -22.47 4.49 15.94
C PRO A 108 -21.15 4.71 15.20
N TYR A 109 -21.16 5.62 14.23
CA TYR A 109 -20.05 5.82 13.31
C TYR A 109 -19.90 7.28 12.93
N THR A 110 -18.70 7.66 12.53
CA THR A 110 -18.41 9.01 12.03
C THR A 110 -18.25 8.96 10.51
N VAL A 111 -18.91 9.87 9.80
CA VAL A 111 -18.71 10.05 8.36
C VAL A 111 -17.73 11.20 8.17
N ILE A 112 -16.57 10.89 7.58
CA ILE A 112 -15.61 11.91 7.15
C ILE A 112 -15.88 12.18 5.68
N SER A 113 -16.35 13.37 5.33
CA SER A 113 -16.80 13.71 3.97
C SER A 113 -16.29 15.06 3.48
N ARG A 114 -16.29 15.23 2.15
CA ARG A 114 -16.13 16.52 1.47
C ARG A 114 -17.50 17.12 1.23
N ASP A 115 -17.71 18.32 1.76
CA ASP A 115 -18.93 19.12 1.57
C ASP A 115 -20.25 18.39 1.93
N GLY A 116 -20.19 17.40 2.82
CA GLY A 116 -21.34 16.57 3.23
C GLY A 116 -21.87 15.62 2.15
N ARG A 117 -21.18 15.46 1.02
CA ARG A 117 -21.70 14.73 -0.17
C ARG A 117 -20.83 13.56 -0.61
N ASP A 118 -19.53 13.69 -0.38
CA ASP A 118 -18.55 12.75 -0.90
C ASP A 118 -17.71 12.12 0.20
N LEU A 119 -17.85 10.81 0.35
CA LEU A 119 -17.23 10.06 1.44
C LEU A 119 -15.72 9.97 1.26
N ILE A 120 -14.99 10.49 2.26
CA ILE A 120 -13.55 10.30 2.39
C ILE A 120 -13.28 8.98 3.08
N ALA A 121 -13.82 8.78 4.29
CA ALA A 121 -13.62 7.59 5.10
C ALA A 121 -14.73 7.44 6.15
N LEU A 122 -14.88 6.23 6.70
CA LEU A 122 -15.69 6.00 7.89
C LEU A 122 -14.79 5.95 9.12
N GLY A 123 -15.19 6.60 10.21
CA GLY A 123 -14.57 6.52 11.52
C GLY A 123 -15.31 5.52 12.40
N LEU A 124 -14.60 4.51 12.91
CA LEU A 124 -15.14 3.51 13.81
C LEU A 124 -14.06 2.97 14.76
N ALA A 125 -14.40 2.87 16.05
CA ALA A 125 -13.48 2.34 17.07
C ALA A 125 -13.67 0.84 17.33
N GLU A 126 -14.77 0.25 16.85
CA GLU A 126 -15.10 -1.15 17.09
C GLU A 126 -14.22 -2.10 16.28
N GLN A 127 -13.77 -3.19 16.91
CA GLN A 127 -12.99 -4.23 16.21
C GLN A 127 -13.85 -5.10 15.29
N GLN A 128 -15.16 -5.20 15.56
CA GLN A 128 -16.09 -5.94 14.71
C GLN A 128 -17.25 -5.03 14.36
N TYR A 129 -17.57 -4.96 13.07
CA TYR A 129 -18.66 -4.11 12.61
C TYR A 129 -19.27 -4.57 11.30
N THR A 130 -20.51 -4.18 11.07
CA THR A 130 -21.28 -4.46 9.86
C THR A 130 -21.58 -3.16 9.13
N VAL A 131 -21.05 -3.05 7.91
CA VAL A 131 -21.29 -1.94 6.98
C VAL A 131 -22.28 -2.40 5.92
N VAL A 132 -23.12 -1.48 5.46
CA VAL A 132 -23.87 -1.62 4.23
C VAL A 132 -23.32 -0.63 3.23
N SER A 133 -22.79 -1.16 2.13
CA SER A 133 -22.28 -0.40 1.01
C SER A 133 -23.24 -0.40 -0.16
N ARG A 134 -23.22 0.71 -0.87
CA ARG A 134 -23.67 0.84 -2.24
C ARG A 134 -22.59 0.35 -3.18
N VAL A 135 -22.93 -0.56 -4.08
CA VAL A 135 -22.05 -1.01 -5.17
C VAL A 135 -22.71 -0.65 -6.50
N PRO A 136 -22.04 0.11 -7.37
CA PRO A 136 -22.56 0.40 -8.70
C PRO A 136 -22.66 -0.88 -9.53
N ASP A 137 -23.85 -1.13 -10.08
CA ASP A 137 -24.12 -2.19 -11.05
C ASP A 137 -24.58 -1.56 -12.36
N ALA A 138 -23.70 -0.72 -12.92
CA ALA A 138 -23.98 -0.02 -14.17
C ALA A 138 -23.55 -0.89 -15.35
N ALA A 139 -24.49 -1.12 -16.28
CA ALA A 139 -24.16 -1.84 -17.50
C ALA A 139 -23.19 -1.03 -18.36
N ILE A 140 -22.43 -1.75 -19.15
CA ILE A 140 -21.51 -1.21 -20.16
C ILE A 140 -22.16 -0.13 -21.03
N GLU A 141 -23.40 -0.33 -21.47
CA GLU A 141 -24.13 0.63 -22.31
C GLU A 141 -24.50 1.90 -21.54
N ASP A 142 -24.88 1.78 -20.27
CA ASP A 142 -25.22 2.94 -19.43
C ASP A 142 -24.00 3.83 -19.22
N LEU A 143 -22.83 3.23 -18.98
CA LEU A 143 -21.57 3.97 -18.84
C LEU A 143 -21.11 4.64 -20.14
N LEU A 144 -21.44 4.08 -21.31
CA LEU A 144 -21.18 4.70 -22.62
C LEU A 144 -22.12 5.88 -22.87
N GLU A 145 -23.35 5.81 -22.36
CA GLU A 145 -24.39 6.85 -22.52
C GLU A 145 -24.29 7.96 -21.46
N ALA A 146 -23.56 7.74 -20.36
CA ALA A 146 -23.36 8.66 -19.25
C ALA A 146 -22.43 9.85 -19.59
N GLU A 147 -22.78 10.59 -20.63
CA GLU A 147 -22.10 11.78 -21.17
C GLU A 147 -22.74 13.11 -20.71
N GLY A 148 -23.71 13.06 -19.80
CA GLY A 148 -24.37 14.24 -19.21
C GLY A 148 -23.40 15.19 -18.50
N GLU A 149 -23.86 16.40 -18.16
CA GLU A 149 -23.03 17.36 -17.42
C GLU A 149 -22.63 16.83 -16.04
N TYR A 150 -21.39 17.09 -15.64
CA TYR A 150 -20.97 16.80 -14.27
C TYR A 150 -21.69 17.74 -13.30
N PRO A 151 -22.11 17.27 -12.11
CA PRO A 151 -22.46 18.16 -11.03
C PRO A 151 -21.29 19.12 -10.75
N ALA A 152 -21.58 20.40 -10.47
CA ALA A 152 -20.56 21.43 -10.29
C ALA A 152 -19.48 21.03 -9.26
N TRP A 153 -19.90 20.45 -8.13
CA TRP A 153 -19.00 19.97 -7.08
C TRP A 153 -18.04 18.86 -7.54
N VAL A 154 -18.44 18.07 -8.55
CA VAL A 154 -17.59 17.04 -9.16
C VAL A 154 -16.58 17.70 -10.08
N ALA A 155 -17.05 18.54 -11.01
CA ALA A 155 -16.22 19.18 -12.02
C ALA A 155 -15.14 20.07 -11.39
N GLU A 156 -15.51 20.91 -10.41
CA GLU A 156 -14.60 21.85 -9.75
C GLU A 156 -13.43 21.16 -9.04
N ARG A 157 -13.67 19.97 -8.49
CA ARG A 157 -12.69 19.24 -7.67
C ARG A 157 -11.95 18.16 -8.44
N TYR A 158 -12.69 17.32 -9.17
CA TYR A 158 -12.18 16.10 -9.79
C TYR A 158 -11.75 16.27 -11.23
N LEU A 159 -11.73 17.50 -11.76
CA LEU A 159 -11.05 17.85 -13.00
C LEU A 159 -9.86 18.79 -12.78
N SER A 160 -9.46 19.04 -11.52
CA SER A 160 -8.29 19.87 -11.23
C SER A 160 -7.03 19.27 -11.83
N LEU A 161 -6.27 20.12 -12.54
CA LEU A 161 -4.97 19.83 -13.13
C LEU A 161 -3.82 20.53 -12.39
N GLU A 162 -4.08 21.01 -11.17
CA GLU A 162 -3.04 21.60 -10.36
C GLU A 162 -1.93 20.57 -10.12
N ASN A 163 -0.69 20.92 -10.47
CA ASN A 163 0.49 20.07 -10.42
C ASN A 163 0.57 18.92 -11.43
N VAL A 164 -0.33 18.82 -12.42
CA VAL A 164 -0.24 17.78 -13.47
C VAL A 164 0.73 18.20 -14.58
N PRO A 165 1.84 17.47 -14.82
CA PRO A 165 2.83 17.85 -15.83
C PRO A 165 2.27 17.85 -17.27
N GLU A 166 2.67 18.82 -18.09
CA GLU A 166 2.20 18.94 -19.49
C GLU A 166 2.51 17.69 -20.34
N ALA A 167 3.62 17.01 -20.07
CA ALA A 167 3.99 15.77 -20.75
C ALA A 167 2.95 14.66 -20.50
N VAL A 168 2.47 14.54 -19.26
CA VAL A 168 1.42 13.57 -18.88
C VAL A 168 0.10 13.91 -19.56
N GLN A 169 -0.27 15.19 -19.59
CA GLN A 169 -1.49 15.66 -20.25
C GLN A 169 -1.48 15.32 -21.76
N ARG A 170 -0.36 15.60 -22.44
CA ARG A 170 -0.19 15.30 -23.86
C ARG A 170 -0.25 13.81 -24.14
N THR A 171 0.41 12.98 -23.33
CA THR A 171 0.34 11.53 -23.47
C THR A 171 -1.09 11.03 -23.31
N ALA A 172 -1.87 11.58 -22.38
CA ALA A 172 -3.27 11.21 -22.22
C ALA A 172 -4.12 11.56 -23.46
N GLU A 173 -3.93 12.75 -24.03
CA GLU A 173 -4.59 13.16 -25.29
C GLU A 173 -4.22 12.23 -26.46
N GLU A 174 -2.94 11.88 -26.59
CA GLU A 174 -2.44 10.97 -27.63
C GLU A 174 -3.03 9.55 -27.48
N VAL A 175 -3.05 9.00 -26.26
CA VAL A 175 -3.63 7.67 -25.96
C VAL A 175 -5.11 7.63 -26.33
N VAL A 176 -5.86 8.65 -25.94
CA VAL A 176 -7.29 8.77 -26.25
C VAL A 176 -7.53 8.90 -27.76
N ALA A 177 -6.73 9.72 -28.43
CA ALA A 177 -6.84 9.94 -29.87
C ALA A 177 -6.52 8.68 -30.68
N GLU A 178 -5.44 7.95 -30.35
CA GLU A 178 -5.03 6.73 -31.05
C GLU A 178 -6.05 5.59 -30.86
N ALA A 179 -6.63 5.49 -29.66
CA ALA A 179 -7.70 4.54 -29.38
C ALA A 179 -9.02 4.89 -30.09
N GLY A 180 -9.16 6.12 -30.59
CA GLY A 180 -10.43 6.64 -31.11
C GLY A 180 -11.51 6.72 -30.02
N ALA A 181 -11.09 6.93 -28.76
CA ALA A 181 -11.97 6.94 -27.60
C ALA A 181 -12.77 8.25 -27.54
N VAL A 182 -14.10 8.14 -27.61
CA VAL A 182 -15.02 9.29 -27.64
C VAL A 182 -15.67 9.48 -26.27
N SER A 183 -16.33 8.44 -25.75
CA SER A 183 -17.00 8.50 -24.45
C SER A 183 -16.00 8.54 -23.29
N ARG A 184 -16.44 9.02 -22.12
CA ARG A 184 -15.68 8.97 -20.86
C ARG A 184 -15.27 7.55 -20.52
N TYR A 185 -16.17 6.60 -20.77
CA TYR A 185 -15.89 5.19 -20.54
C TYR A 185 -14.80 4.66 -21.49
N ASP A 186 -14.87 4.99 -22.79
CA ASP A 186 -13.83 4.59 -23.75
C ASP A 186 -12.48 5.23 -23.41
N LYS A 187 -12.47 6.49 -22.94
CA LYS A 187 -11.25 7.17 -22.48
C LYS A 187 -10.65 6.47 -21.27
N ALA A 188 -11.49 6.08 -20.29
CA ALA A 188 -11.06 5.33 -19.12
C ALA A 188 -10.42 3.99 -19.51
N LEU A 189 -11.04 3.24 -20.44
CA LEU A 189 -10.47 1.98 -20.93
C LEU A 189 -9.17 2.17 -21.73
N ALA A 190 -9.08 3.20 -22.58
CA ALA A 190 -7.87 3.47 -23.35
C ALA A 190 -6.67 3.76 -22.43
N ILE A 191 -6.88 4.60 -21.42
CA ILE A 191 -5.86 4.95 -20.42
C ILE A 191 -5.53 3.75 -19.53
N GLU A 192 -6.53 2.98 -19.07
CA GLU A 192 -6.30 1.74 -18.31
C GLU A 192 -5.42 0.76 -19.12
N ALA A 193 -5.77 0.51 -20.38
CA ALA A 193 -5.04 -0.42 -21.23
C ALA A 193 -3.61 0.05 -21.52
N TYR A 194 -3.39 1.35 -21.68
CA TYR A 194 -2.05 1.93 -21.83
C TYR A 194 -1.18 1.74 -20.58
N LEU A 195 -1.71 2.06 -19.40
CA LEU A 195 -0.97 1.94 -18.14
C LEU A 195 -0.68 0.49 -17.74
N ARG A 196 -1.51 -0.46 -18.16
CA ARG A 196 -1.29 -1.88 -17.95
C ARG A 196 -0.12 -2.47 -18.74
N GLN A 197 0.50 -1.70 -19.65
CA GLN A 197 1.74 -2.11 -20.33
C GLN A 197 2.99 -1.94 -19.46
N PHE A 198 2.92 -1.10 -18.42
CA PHE A 198 4.06 -0.81 -17.54
C PHE A 198 4.42 -2.01 -16.66
N GLU A 199 5.64 -2.05 -16.14
CA GLU A 199 6.07 -3.16 -15.28
C GLU A 199 5.63 -2.96 -13.82
N TYR A 200 5.20 -4.05 -13.18
CA TYR A 200 4.93 -4.04 -11.74
C TYR A 200 6.21 -4.35 -10.95
N ASP A 201 6.72 -3.38 -10.20
CA ASP A 201 7.92 -3.54 -9.38
C ASP A 201 7.81 -2.75 -8.06
N LEU A 202 8.08 -3.44 -6.94
CA LEU A 202 8.09 -2.89 -5.58
C LEU A 202 9.44 -2.30 -5.17
N GLU A 203 10.51 -2.58 -5.92
CA GLU A 203 11.88 -2.15 -5.63
C GLU A 203 12.29 -0.90 -6.41
N VAL A 204 11.34 -0.25 -7.10
CA VAL A 204 11.59 0.97 -7.88
C VAL A 204 12.15 2.10 -7.00
N PRO A 205 13.17 2.83 -7.46
CA PRO A 205 13.68 3.98 -6.73
C PRO A 205 12.58 5.05 -6.59
N PRO A 206 12.54 5.79 -5.47
CA PRO A 206 11.60 6.89 -5.33
C PRO A 206 11.95 8.05 -6.28
N PRO A 207 10.98 8.88 -6.70
CA PRO A 207 11.24 10.05 -7.52
C PRO A 207 12.29 10.98 -6.87
N PRO A 208 13.23 11.55 -7.65
CA PRO A 208 14.16 12.57 -7.17
C PRO A 208 13.42 13.74 -6.51
N ALA A 209 14.10 14.44 -5.59
CA ALA A 209 13.52 15.62 -4.95
C ALA A 209 13.16 16.68 -6.00
N GLY A 210 11.87 17.03 -6.09
CA GLY A 210 11.38 18.00 -7.07
C GLY A 210 10.73 17.39 -8.31
N ALA A 211 10.96 16.10 -8.58
CA ALA A 211 10.30 15.39 -9.67
C ALA A 211 8.83 15.08 -9.33
N ASP A 212 8.00 15.06 -10.36
CA ASP A 212 6.61 14.61 -10.27
C ASP A 212 6.56 13.07 -10.25
N LEU A 213 5.68 12.51 -9.42
CA LEU A 213 5.55 11.06 -9.22
C LEU A 213 5.08 10.33 -10.48
N VAL A 214 4.10 10.90 -11.19
CA VAL A 214 3.52 10.29 -12.39
C VAL A 214 4.45 10.47 -13.59
N GLU A 215 5.06 11.64 -13.76
CA GLU A 215 6.05 11.87 -14.81
C GLU A 215 7.26 10.94 -14.66
N TYR A 216 7.78 10.80 -13.44
CA TYR A 216 8.89 9.89 -13.15
C TYR A 216 8.53 8.43 -13.47
N PHE A 217 7.34 7.99 -13.08
CA PHE A 217 6.87 6.65 -13.41
C PHE A 217 6.75 6.41 -14.91
N MET A 218 6.10 7.34 -15.62
CA MET A 218 5.78 7.16 -17.03
C MET A 218 6.97 7.27 -17.97
N PHE A 219 7.96 8.11 -17.64
CA PHE A 219 9.02 8.49 -18.57
C PHE A 219 10.42 8.14 -18.10
N GLU A 220 10.63 7.83 -16.82
CA GLU A 220 11.96 7.55 -16.25
C GLU A 220 12.11 6.13 -15.71
N THR A 221 11.10 5.57 -15.04
CA THR A 221 11.21 4.18 -14.53
C THR A 221 10.58 3.17 -15.46
N GLY A 222 9.41 3.47 -16.04
CA GLY A 222 8.63 2.48 -16.79
C GLY A 222 8.10 1.32 -15.93
N ALA A 223 8.31 1.40 -14.61
CA ALA A 223 7.98 0.38 -13.64
C ALA A 223 7.52 1.03 -12.34
N GLY A 224 6.58 0.39 -11.64
CA GLY A 224 6.08 0.86 -10.34
C GLY A 224 5.06 -0.10 -9.73
N PHE A 225 4.41 0.32 -8.66
CA PHE A 225 3.35 -0.44 -7.99
C PHE A 225 2.00 0.29 -8.05
N CYS A 226 1.01 -0.21 -7.31
CA CYS A 226 -0.38 0.24 -7.40
C CYS A 226 -0.55 1.76 -7.24
N ASP A 227 0.14 2.41 -6.29
CA ASP A 227 0.06 3.87 -6.11
C ASP A 227 0.45 4.65 -7.38
N TYR A 228 1.48 4.21 -8.11
CA TYR A 228 1.92 4.86 -9.35
C TYR A 228 0.89 4.68 -10.47
N SER A 229 0.43 3.44 -10.68
CA SER A 229 -0.55 3.11 -11.73
C SER A 229 -1.88 3.82 -11.48
N ALA A 230 -2.37 3.81 -10.24
CA ALA A 230 -3.60 4.49 -9.85
C ALA A 230 -3.45 6.02 -9.98
N SER A 231 -2.34 6.59 -9.50
CA SER A 231 -2.09 8.04 -9.64
C SER A 231 -2.05 8.47 -11.10
N ALA A 232 -1.32 7.74 -11.94
CA ALA A 232 -1.19 8.01 -13.37
C ALA A 232 -2.56 7.98 -14.06
N MET A 233 -3.37 6.95 -13.78
CA MET A 233 -4.71 6.85 -14.37
C MET A 233 -5.59 8.03 -13.96
N VAL A 234 -5.61 8.41 -12.68
CA VAL A 234 -6.43 9.54 -12.24
C VAL A 234 -6.01 10.83 -12.94
N VAL A 235 -4.73 11.19 -12.93
CA VAL A 235 -4.31 12.48 -13.50
C VAL A 235 -4.44 12.53 -15.03
N MET A 236 -4.18 11.42 -15.73
CA MET A 236 -4.41 11.32 -17.17
C MET A 236 -5.89 11.45 -17.52
N LEU A 237 -6.78 10.85 -16.71
CA LEU A 237 -8.23 10.99 -16.92
C LEU A 237 -8.69 12.44 -16.73
N ARG A 238 -8.22 13.09 -15.67
CA ARG A 238 -8.55 14.50 -15.41
C ARG A 238 -8.13 15.39 -16.57
N SER A 239 -6.93 15.17 -17.15
CA SER A 239 -6.42 15.99 -18.25
C SER A 239 -7.22 15.86 -19.54
N VAL A 240 -7.95 14.75 -19.74
CA VAL A 240 -8.85 14.55 -20.90
C VAL A 240 -10.32 14.78 -20.57
N GLY A 241 -10.59 15.48 -19.46
CA GLY A 241 -11.92 15.93 -19.04
C GLY A 241 -12.78 14.83 -18.39
N VAL A 242 -12.17 13.76 -17.88
CA VAL A 242 -12.87 12.66 -17.19
C VAL A 242 -12.64 12.80 -15.68
N ALA A 243 -13.71 13.02 -14.94
CA ALA A 243 -13.64 13.20 -13.49
C ALA A 243 -13.24 11.91 -12.78
N ALA A 244 -12.12 11.94 -12.05
CA ALA A 244 -11.55 10.77 -11.41
C ALA A 244 -10.93 11.10 -10.05
N ARG A 245 -10.85 10.11 -9.16
CA ARG A 245 -10.24 10.22 -7.84
C ARG A 245 -9.42 9.00 -7.47
N TYR A 246 -8.53 9.17 -6.50
CA TYR A 246 -7.69 8.12 -5.97
C TYR A 246 -8.35 7.48 -4.75
N ALA A 247 -8.38 6.16 -4.69
CA ALA A 247 -8.87 5.39 -3.55
C ALA A 247 -7.78 4.44 -3.04
N SER A 248 -7.76 4.21 -1.72
CA SER A 248 -6.84 3.29 -1.07
C SER A 248 -7.54 2.39 -0.07
N GLY A 249 -6.95 1.21 0.13
CA GLY A 249 -7.40 0.22 1.08
C GLY A 249 -6.74 -1.11 0.79
N TYR A 250 -7.54 -2.15 0.59
CA TYR A 250 -7.05 -3.50 0.32
C TYR A 250 -7.77 -4.16 -0.85
N ASN A 251 -7.04 -4.98 -1.60
CA ASN A 251 -7.65 -5.91 -2.55
C ASN A 251 -8.32 -7.09 -1.82
N MET A 252 -9.04 -7.93 -2.57
CA MET A 252 -10.00 -8.91 -2.03
C MET A 252 -9.38 -9.93 -1.04
N GLY A 253 -8.06 -10.17 -1.13
CA GLY A 253 -7.40 -11.20 -0.33
C GLY A 253 -7.69 -12.60 -0.86
N TYR A 254 -7.71 -13.60 0.04
CA TYR A 254 -8.11 -14.96 -0.29
C TYR A 254 -9.33 -15.38 0.52
N TYR A 255 -10.16 -16.25 -0.03
CA TYR A 255 -11.30 -16.79 0.69
C TYR A 255 -10.89 -18.00 1.52
N ASP A 256 -11.24 -18.00 2.81
CA ASP A 256 -11.08 -19.14 3.71
C ASP A 256 -12.43 -19.83 3.89
N GLU A 257 -12.56 -21.02 3.29
CA GLU A 257 -13.79 -21.83 3.32
C GLU A 257 -14.21 -22.24 4.72
N ILE A 258 -13.24 -22.56 5.59
CA ILE A 258 -13.50 -23.01 6.96
C ILE A 258 -14.11 -21.86 7.76
N ARG A 259 -13.61 -20.64 7.55
CA ARG A 259 -14.13 -19.42 8.19
C ARG A 259 -15.35 -18.86 7.47
N GLY A 260 -15.59 -19.24 6.22
CA GLY A 260 -16.61 -18.65 5.35
C GLY A 260 -16.41 -17.15 5.17
N ALA A 261 -15.16 -16.70 5.05
CA ALA A 261 -14.79 -15.28 5.05
C ALA A 261 -13.56 -15.02 4.18
N TRP A 262 -13.47 -13.81 3.64
CA TRP A 262 -12.25 -13.31 3.03
C TRP A 262 -11.25 -12.96 4.12
N VAL A 263 -10.00 -13.40 3.94
CA VAL A 263 -8.87 -13.08 4.82
C VAL A 263 -7.94 -12.12 4.08
N VAL A 264 -7.72 -10.96 4.69
CA VAL A 264 -6.95 -9.87 4.11
C VAL A 264 -5.69 -9.62 4.92
N GLN A 265 -4.55 -9.55 4.24
CA GLN A 265 -3.22 -9.40 4.83
C GLN A 265 -2.59 -8.05 4.45
N GLU A 266 -1.52 -7.66 5.14
CA GLU A 266 -0.78 -6.42 4.82
C GLU A 266 -0.32 -6.35 3.36
N VAL A 267 0.02 -7.49 2.76
CA VAL A 267 0.44 -7.60 1.34
C VAL A 267 -0.70 -7.30 0.35
N ASN A 268 -1.94 -7.30 0.83
CA ASN A 268 -3.12 -6.96 0.03
C ASN A 268 -3.40 -5.45 -0.02
N ALA A 269 -2.60 -4.62 0.65
CA ALA A 269 -2.72 -3.17 0.56
C ALA A 269 -2.66 -2.73 -0.92
N HIS A 270 -3.63 -1.91 -1.32
CA HIS A 270 -3.83 -1.59 -2.72
C HIS A 270 -4.45 -0.21 -2.92
N ALA A 271 -4.19 0.36 -4.08
CA ALA A 271 -4.74 1.63 -4.53
C ALA A 271 -5.33 1.51 -5.93
N TRP A 272 -6.40 2.24 -6.19
CA TRP A 272 -7.10 2.21 -7.46
C TRP A 272 -7.76 3.55 -7.80
N PRO A 273 -7.99 3.84 -9.10
CA PRO A 273 -8.80 4.95 -9.55
C PRO A 273 -10.31 4.63 -9.45
N GLU A 274 -11.08 5.64 -9.07
CA GLU A 274 -12.54 5.65 -9.24
C GLU A 274 -12.93 6.79 -10.19
N VAL A 275 -13.77 6.50 -11.18
CA VAL A 275 -14.21 7.42 -12.24
C VAL A 275 -15.67 7.77 -12.04
N TYR A 276 -16.00 9.07 -12.09
CA TYR A 276 -17.36 9.52 -11.90
C TYR A 276 -18.14 9.48 -13.23
N PHE A 277 -19.27 8.78 -13.21
CA PHE A 277 -20.26 8.78 -14.27
C PHE A 277 -21.54 9.44 -13.75
N PRO A 278 -22.05 10.50 -14.40
CA PRO A 278 -23.34 11.08 -14.05
C PRO A 278 -24.41 9.99 -13.94
N GLU A 279 -25.31 10.13 -12.97
CA GLU A 279 -26.39 9.18 -12.68
C GLU A 279 -25.95 7.80 -12.18
N HIS A 280 -24.67 7.41 -12.25
CA HIS A 280 -24.19 6.11 -11.75
C HIS A 280 -23.22 6.24 -10.57
N GLY A 281 -22.54 7.38 -10.44
CA GLY A 281 -21.59 7.68 -9.37
C GLY A 281 -20.18 7.20 -9.69
N TRP A 282 -19.44 6.78 -8.65
CA TRP A 282 -18.03 6.41 -8.73
C TRP A 282 -17.86 4.94 -9.14
N ILE A 283 -17.16 4.69 -10.24
CA ILE A 283 -16.91 3.36 -10.81
C ILE A 283 -15.41 3.04 -10.74
N GLU A 284 -15.05 1.87 -10.22
CA GLU A 284 -13.65 1.44 -10.06
C GLU A 284 -13.00 0.98 -11.37
N PHE A 285 -11.73 1.34 -11.58
CA PHE A 285 -10.89 0.80 -12.66
C PHE A 285 -9.60 0.21 -12.07
N GLU A 286 -8.87 -0.59 -12.84
CA GLU A 286 -7.65 -1.26 -12.39
C GLU A 286 -6.51 -1.15 -13.40
N PRO A 287 -5.70 -0.08 -13.33
CA PRO A 287 -4.56 0.11 -14.20
C PRO A 287 -3.35 -0.75 -13.80
N THR A 288 -3.33 -1.40 -12.63
CA THR A 288 -2.17 -2.18 -12.17
C THR A 288 -2.10 -3.51 -12.92
N PRO A 289 -1.02 -3.80 -13.70
CA PRO A 289 -0.92 -5.02 -14.51
C PRO A 289 -1.01 -6.32 -13.69
N ALA A 290 -0.48 -6.31 -12.46
CA ALA A 290 -0.48 -7.45 -11.56
C ALA A 290 -1.86 -7.80 -10.96
N GLN A 291 -2.89 -6.99 -11.25
CA GLN A 291 -4.27 -7.22 -10.80
C GLN A 291 -5.18 -7.47 -12.02
N ALA A 292 -6.20 -8.31 -11.85
CA ALA A 292 -7.26 -8.50 -12.84
C ALA A 292 -8.11 -7.23 -12.96
N THR A 293 -8.66 -6.93 -14.14
CA THR A 293 -9.59 -5.81 -14.31
C THR A 293 -10.97 -6.11 -13.71
N PHE A 294 -11.81 -5.08 -13.59
CA PHE A 294 -13.21 -5.26 -13.17
C PHE A 294 -14.05 -5.76 -14.34
N ALA A 295 -14.60 -6.97 -14.20
CA ALA A 295 -15.60 -7.51 -15.11
C ALA A 295 -16.87 -6.65 -15.06
N ARG A 296 -17.47 -6.40 -16.23
CA ARG A 296 -18.74 -5.67 -16.36
C ARG A 296 -19.65 -6.37 -17.34
N SER A 297 -20.94 -6.36 -17.00
CA SER A 297 -22.00 -6.92 -17.81
C SER A 297 -22.54 -5.88 -18.80
N ASN A 298 -23.20 -6.36 -19.84
CA ASN A 298 -24.15 -5.55 -20.60
C ASN A 298 -25.50 -5.47 -19.88
N ARG A 299 -26.43 -4.71 -20.45
CA ARG A 299 -27.83 -4.61 -19.97
C ARG A 299 -28.57 -5.96 -19.87
N GLN A 300 -28.05 -7.02 -20.48
CA GLN A 300 -28.61 -8.38 -20.41
C GLN A 300 -27.97 -9.22 -19.30
N GLY A 301 -27.06 -8.66 -18.51
CA GLY A 301 -26.34 -9.36 -17.44
C GLY A 301 -25.19 -10.24 -17.95
N VAL A 302 -24.88 -10.21 -19.25
CA VAL A 302 -23.82 -11.04 -19.84
C VAL A 302 -22.47 -10.32 -19.68
N PRO A 303 -21.47 -10.92 -19.03
CA PRO A 303 -20.11 -10.37 -18.99
C PRO A 303 -19.58 -10.18 -20.41
N ILE A 304 -19.18 -8.96 -20.76
CA ILE A 304 -18.57 -8.70 -22.07
C ILE A 304 -17.05 -8.58 -21.90
N GLN A 305 -16.31 -9.49 -22.52
CA GLN A 305 -14.92 -9.22 -22.90
C GLN A 305 -14.98 -8.29 -24.11
N ARG A 306 -14.81 -6.98 -23.89
CA ARG A 306 -14.93 -6.00 -24.98
C ARG A 306 -13.80 -6.21 -25.99
N PRO A 307 -14.06 -5.91 -27.29
CA PRO A 307 -13.01 -5.91 -28.30
C PRO A 307 -11.89 -4.99 -27.85
N THR A 308 -10.65 -5.46 -28.04
CA THR A 308 -9.46 -4.62 -27.87
C THR A 308 -9.69 -3.34 -28.64
N LEU A 309 -9.81 -2.22 -27.93
CA LEU A 309 -9.43 -0.91 -28.47
C LEU A 309 -8.08 -1.11 -29.19
N ARG A 310 -7.82 -0.34 -30.26
CA ARG A 310 -6.54 -0.43 -30.99
C ARG A 310 -5.38 -0.55 -29.98
N ALA A 311 -4.39 -1.38 -30.30
CA ALA A 311 -3.27 -1.65 -29.41
C ALA A 311 -2.79 -0.33 -28.77
N PRO A 312 -2.75 -0.22 -27.43
CA PRO A 312 -2.42 1.04 -26.79
C PRO A 312 -1.05 1.52 -27.23
N LEU A 313 -0.85 2.84 -27.28
CA LEU A 313 0.43 3.45 -27.66
C LEU A 313 1.59 2.74 -26.93
N PRO A 314 2.71 2.44 -27.63
CA PRO A 314 3.86 1.88 -26.95
C PRO A 314 4.36 2.86 -25.89
N ILE A 315 4.79 2.34 -24.74
CA ILE A 315 5.41 3.15 -23.69
C ILE A 315 6.59 3.92 -24.31
N PRO A 316 6.73 5.22 -24.02
CA PRO A 316 7.91 5.99 -24.39
C PRO A 316 9.17 5.21 -24.01
N THR A 317 10.11 5.07 -24.94
CA THR A 317 11.38 4.41 -24.64
C THR A 317 12.06 5.17 -23.52
N VAL A 318 11.95 4.65 -22.30
CA VAL A 318 12.73 5.12 -21.16
C VAL A 318 14.18 4.97 -21.57
N ALA A 319 14.89 6.10 -21.65
CA ALA A 319 16.31 6.08 -21.96
C ALA A 319 17.00 5.35 -20.79
N GLN A 320 17.26 4.06 -20.96
CA GLN A 320 18.16 3.35 -20.06
C GLN A 320 19.45 4.17 -20.04
N ALA A 321 19.73 4.81 -18.91
CA ALA A 321 20.99 5.49 -18.72
C ALA A 321 22.07 4.45 -19.08
N PRO A 322 22.98 4.76 -20.01
CA PRO A 322 24.01 3.81 -20.38
C PRO A 322 24.68 3.32 -19.09
N GLU A 323 24.82 2.01 -18.93
CA GLU A 323 25.65 1.44 -17.87
C GLU A 323 27.05 2.05 -18.05
N GLU A 324 27.32 3.14 -17.34
CA GLU A 324 28.64 3.74 -17.32
C GLU A 324 29.56 2.75 -16.62
N GLU A 325 30.31 1.98 -17.41
CA GLU A 325 31.45 1.25 -16.87
C GLU A 325 32.33 2.28 -16.13
N PRO A 326 32.65 2.05 -14.84
CA PRO A 326 33.35 3.05 -14.06
C PRO A 326 34.77 3.21 -14.59
N VAL A 327 34.98 4.25 -15.41
CA VAL A 327 36.31 4.67 -15.85
C VAL A 327 36.99 5.28 -14.64
N LEU A 328 37.81 4.48 -13.95
CA LEU A 328 38.59 4.93 -12.79
C LEU A 328 39.55 6.04 -13.20
N SER A 329 39.14 7.29 -12.97
CA SER A 329 40.02 8.46 -13.10
C SER A 329 41.26 8.30 -12.20
N PRO A 330 42.44 8.84 -12.57
CA PRO A 330 43.67 8.73 -11.77
C PRO A 330 43.59 9.40 -10.38
N THR A 331 42.46 10.03 -10.05
CA THR A 331 42.12 10.63 -8.75
C THR A 331 41.13 9.79 -7.93
N TRP A 332 40.80 8.56 -8.34
CA TRP A 332 39.88 7.66 -7.61
C TRP A 332 40.27 7.46 -6.13
N TRP A 333 41.57 7.54 -5.82
CA TRP A 333 42.09 7.47 -4.45
C TRP A 333 41.66 8.67 -3.60
N VAL A 334 41.45 9.85 -4.19
CA VAL A 334 40.91 11.04 -3.49
C VAL A 334 39.45 10.79 -3.11
N THR A 335 38.66 10.23 -4.02
CA THR A 335 37.26 9.87 -3.75
C THR A 335 37.17 8.80 -2.67
N VAL A 336 38.06 7.80 -2.70
CA VAL A 336 38.17 6.80 -1.63
C VAL A 336 38.57 7.44 -0.30
N LEU A 337 39.50 8.39 -0.27
CA LEU A 337 39.87 9.10 0.96
C LEU A 337 38.74 10.00 1.50
N VAL A 338 37.98 10.65 0.62
CA VAL A 338 36.81 11.46 0.99
C VAL A 338 35.69 10.57 1.50
N VAL A 339 35.38 9.46 0.83
CA VAL A 339 34.39 8.49 1.27
C VAL A 339 34.82 7.85 2.59
N LEU A 340 36.10 7.50 2.77
CA LEU A 340 36.63 7.01 4.04
C LEU A 340 36.55 8.09 5.13
N GLY A 341 36.74 9.36 4.79
CA GLY A 341 36.58 10.51 5.70
C GLY A 341 35.12 10.74 6.11
N ILE A 342 34.19 10.63 5.16
CA ILE A 342 32.74 10.73 5.40
C ILE A 342 32.27 9.53 6.21
N VAL A 343 32.69 8.31 5.87
CA VAL A 343 32.46 7.09 6.64
C VAL A 343 33.07 7.23 8.04
N PHE A 344 34.25 7.81 8.19
CA PHE A 344 34.84 8.10 9.50
C PHE A 344 34.03 9.13 10.31
N LEU A 345 33.51 10.19 9.67
CA LEU A 345 32.63 11.18 10.29
C LEU A 345 31.25 10.61 10.67
N ILE A 346 30.70 9.69 9.89
CA ILE A 346 29.45 8.96 10.19
C ILE A 346 29.69 7.95 11.32
N LEU A 347 30.84 7.28 11.32
CA LEU A 347 31.20 6.29 12.34
C LEU A 347 31.68 6.95 13.65
N ARG A 348 32.21 8.19 13.62
CA ARG A 348 32.68 9.01 14.74
C ARG A 348 32.37 10.51 14.51
N PRO A 349 31.11 10.95 14.68
CA PRO A 349 30.79 12.37 14.53
C PRO A 349 31.54 13.21 15.60
N PRO A 350 32.05 14.40 15.25
CA PRO A 350 32.73 15.28 16.19
C PRO A 350 31.80 15.64 17.36
N ARG A 351 32.30 15.55 18.60
CA ARG A 351 31.52 15.75 19.84
C ARG A 351 30.79 17.10 19.91
N PHE A 352 31.21 18.10 19.14
CA PHE A 352 30.56 19.41 19.09
C PHE A 352 29.25 19.43 18.27
N LEU A 353 29.10 18.55 17.27
CA LEU A 353 27.85 18.37 16.52
C LEU A 353 26.81 17.54 17.30
N GLN A 354 27.22 16.85 18.37
CA GLN A 354 26.34 16.20 19.34
C GLN A 354 25.76 17.22 20.34
N SER A 355 25.34 18.40 19.87
CA SER A 355 24.59 19.32 20.71
C SER A 355 23.20 18.74 20.99
N ARG A 356 22.83 18.78 22.27
CA ARG A 356 21.70 18.11 22.92
C ARG A 356 20.34 18.46 22.30
N ARG A 357 19.89 17.73 21.28
CA ARG A 357 18.45 17.42 21.18
C ARG A 357 18.18 16.24 22.08
N ARG A 358 17.52 16.48 23.22
CA ARG A 358 17.08 15.43 24.15
C ARG A 358 16.08 14.54 23.41
N ARG A 359 16.54 13.43 22.84
CA ARG A 359 15.67 12.39 22.31
C ARG A 359 14.87 11.79 23.45
N ALA A 360 13.61 11.44 23.20
CA ALA A 360 12.77 10.79 24.20
C ALA A 360 13.42 9.45 24.59
N PRO A 361 13.48 9.07 25.88
CA PRO A 361 14.14 7.83 26.33
C PRO A 361 13.64 6.58 25.59
N ALA A 362 12.34 6.52 25.30
CA ALA A 362 11.72 5.45 24.52
C ALA A 362 12.31 5.30 23.12
N GLN A 363 12.55 6.41 22.41
CA GLN A 363 13.14 6.39 21.07
C GLN A 363 14.59 5.93 21.11
N VAL A 364 15.34 6.31 22.15
CA VAL A 364 16.73 5.88 22.35
C VAL A 364 16.80 4.38 22.57
N VAL A 365 15.98 3.84 23.49
CA VAL A 365 15.90 2.40 23.78
C VAL A 365 15.47 1.61 22.54
N TRP A 366 14.44 2.07 21.81
CA TRP A 366 13.98 1.42 20.59
C TRP A 366 15.06 1.38 19.50
N SER A 367 15.78 2.49 19.31
CA SER A 367 16.86 2.56 18.32
C SER A 367 18.03 1.63 18.63
N ALA A 368 18.39 1.49 19.91
CA ALA A 368 19.43 0.57 20.37
C ALA A 368 19.02 -0.90 20.16
N TYR A 369 17.78 -1.25 20.49
CA TYR A 369 17.24 -2.61 20.29
C TYR A 369 17.12 -2.99 18.82
N ARG A 370 16.53 -2.11 17.98
CA ARG A 370 16.40 -2.34 16.53
C ARG A 370 17.77 -2.43 15.84
N GLY A 371 18.73 -1.62 16.28
CA GLY A 371 20.10 -1.67 15.80
C GLY A 371 20.80 -3.00 16.10
N LEU A 372 20.60 -3.54 17.31
CA LEU A 372 21.10 -4.85 17.71
C LEU A 372 20.50 -5.97 16.85
N LEU A 373 19.17 -5.97 16.67
CA LEU A 373 18.45 -6.95 15.85
C LEU A 373 18.95 -6.98 14.41
N ARG A 374 19.12 -5.81 13.80
CA ARG A 374 19.61 -5.69 12.42
C ARG A 374 21.01 -6.28 12.24
N GLN A 375 21.93 -5.98 13.16
CA GLN A 375 23.29 -6.53 13.10
C GLN A 375 23.32 -8.03 13.38
N ALA A 376 22.51 -8.52 14.32
CA ALA A 376 22.41 -9.93 14.63
C ALA A 376 21.82 -10.73 13.45
N HIS A 377 20.83 -10.17 12.74
CA HIS A 377 20.28 -10.75 11.52
C HIS A 377 21.35 -10.89 10.42
N TRP A 378 22.21 -9.89 10.23
CA TRP A 378 23.30 -9.95 9.24
C TRP A 378 24.33 -11.06 9.49
N VAL A 379 24.47 -11.51 10.75
CA VAL A 379 25.36 -12.65 11.10
C VAL A 379 24.61 -13.97 11.23
N GLY A 380 23.34 -14.04 10.80
CA GLY A 380 22.51 -15.25 10.87
C GLY A 380 22.04 -15.60 12.27
N LEU A 381 22.04 -14.64 13.21
CA LEU A 381 21.58 -14.79 14.60
C LEU A 381 20.31 -13.96 14.87
N GLY A 382 19.43 -13.85 13.86
CA GLY A 382 18.14 -13.18 14.00
C GLY A 382 17.18 -13.93 14.94
N PRO A 383 16.14 -13.26 15.46
CA PRO A 383 15.13 -13.92 16.28
C PRO A 383 14.29 -14.92 15.47
N ALA A 384 13.96 -16.05 16.07
CA ALA A 384 13.03 -17.02 15.48
C ALA A 384 11.56 -16.57 15.64
N ALA A 385 10.68 -17.05 14.76
CA ALA A 385 9.25 -16.76 14.85
C ALA A 385 8.68 -17.24 16.20
N GLY A 386 7.99 -16.35 16.92
CA GLY A 386 7.41 -16.63 18.25
C GLY A 386 8.37 -16.47 19.43
N GLN A 387 9.64 -16.15 19.21
CA GLN A 387 10.59 -15.95 20.29
C GLN A 387 10.37 -14.60 20.99
N THR A 388 10.20 -14.62 22.32
CA THR A 388 10.05 -13.39 23.09
C THR A 388 11.35 -12.58 23.10
N PRO A 389 11.29 -11.25 23.30
CA PRO A 389 12.50 -10.44 23.44
C PRO A 389 13.45 -10.94 24.53
N HIS A 390 12.93 -11.54 25.61
CA HIS A 390 13.75 -12.12 26.67
C HIS A 390 14.48 -13.38 26.19
N GLU A 391 13.74 -14.33 25.62
CA GLU A 391 14.32 -15.57 25.08
C GLU A 391 15.33 -15.29 23.97
N TYR A 392 15.07 -14.31 23.12
CA TYR A 392 15.98 -13.91 22.07
C TYR A 392 17.28 -13.31 22.60
N MET A 393 17.22 -12.46 23.63
CA MET A 393 18.43 -11.92 24.26
C MET A 393 19.25 -13.02 24.93
N GLN A 394 18.62 -14.02 25.58
CA GLN A 394 19.33 -15.18 26.14
C GLN A 394 19.98 -16.03 25.05
N TYR A 395 19.23 -16.34 23.99
CA TYR A 395 19.74 -17.05 22.82
C TYR A 395 20.95 -16.34 22.20
N LEU A 396 20.84 -15.03 21.97
CA LEU A 396 21.91 -14.24 21.37
C LEU A 396 23.17 -14.24 22.25
N LYS A 397 23.02 -14.18 23.58
CA LYS A 397 24.15 -14.29 24.52
C LYS A 397 24.83 -15.66 24.46
N LEU A 398 24.04 -16.73 24.43
CA LEU A 398 24.54 -18.11 24.34
C LEU A 398 25.31 -18.33 23.03
N GLU A 399 24.75 -17.89 21.90
CA GLU A 399 25.39 -18.06 20.60
C GLU A 399 26.64 -17.18 20.43
N LEU A 400 26.64 -15.95 20.95
CA LEU A 400 27.83 -15.12 20.92
C LEU A 400 28.94 -15.69 21.81
N ALA A 401 28.61 -16.19 23.00
CA ALA A 401 29.57 -16.86 23.87
C ALA A 401 30.18 -18.13 23.24
N ARG A 402 29.40 -18.85 22.41
CA ARG A 402 29.89 -20.00 21.62
C ARG A 402 30.81 -19.56 20.48
N ALA A 403 30.52 -18.43 19.84
CA ALA A 403 31.26 -17.95 18.67
C ALA A 403 32.61 -17.30 18.99
N ASN A 404 32.82 -16.78 20.22
CA ASN A 404 34.08 -16.16 20.63
C ASN A 404 34.22 -16.13 22.16
N HIS A 405 35.32 -16.62 22.72
CA HIS A 405 35.54 -16.65 24.18
C HIS A 405 35.51 -15.25 24.83
N ASP A 406 35.90 -14.19 24.11
CA ASP A 406 35.81 -12.80 24.56
C ASP A 406 34.37 -12.24 24.58
N ALA A 407 33.40 -12.93 23.96
CA ALA A 407 32.01 -12.49 23.89
C ALA A 407 31.23 -12.70 25.20
N THR A 408 31.78 -13.48 26.14
CA THR A 408 31.23 -13.60 27.50
C THR A 408 31.15 -12.24 28.20
N ALA A 409 32.08 -11.33 27.89
CA ALA A 409 32.10 -9.96 28.40
C ALA A 409 31.00 -9.05 27.82
N LEU A 410 30.29 -9.50 26.77
CA LEU A 410 29.24 -8.75 26.08
C LEU A 410 27.84 -9.04 26.62
N GLY A 411 27.69 -10.10 27.41
CA GLY A 411 26.42 -10.48 28.03
C GLY A 411 25.74 -9.34 28.80
N PRO A 412 26.44 -8.61 29.68
CA PRO A 412 25.85 -7.51 30.44
C PRO A 412 25.32 -6.36 29.56
N GLU A 413 25.90 -6.15 28.38
CA GLU A 413 25.45 -5.11 27.44
C GLU A 413 24.19 -5.56 26.68
N ILE A 414 24.09 -6.84 26.33
CA ILE A 414 22.89 -7.42 25.73
C ILE A 414 21.73 -7.39 26.75
N ASP A 415 22.00 -7.68 28.01
CA ASP A 415 21.02 -7.54 29.10
C ASP A 415 20.58 -6.09 29.30
N ALA A 416 21.50 -5.14 29.22
CA ALA A 416 21.17 -3.73 29.38
C ALA A 416 20.17 -3.25 28.31
N ILE A 417 20.35 -3.66 27.05
CA ILE A 417 19.43 -3.34 25.95
C ILE A 417 18.11 -4.10 26.11
N GLY A 418 18.18 -5.41 26.38
CA GLY A 418 17.01 -6.27 26.55
C GLY A 418 16.09 -5.83 27.69
N ASN A 419 16.67 -5.50 28.85
CA ASN A 419 15.92 -5.05 30.02
C ASN A 419 15.31 -3.65 29.80
N ALA A 420 16.03 -2.74 29.14
CA ALA A 420 15.49 -1.43 28.81
C ALA A 420 14.31 -1.55 27.83
N TYR A 421 14.42 -2.42 26.82
CA TYR A 421 13.34 -2.68 25.87
C TYR A 421 12.12 -3.36 26.52
N GLN A 422 12.34 -4.32 27.42
CA GLN A 422 11.26 -4.97 28.16
C GLN A 422 10.53 -3.97 29.08
N ARG A 423 11.25 -3.07 29.76
CA ARG A 423 10.60 -2.00 30.54
C ARG A 423 9.83 -1.05 29.64
N LEU A 424 10.38 -0.68 28.48
CA LEU A 424 9.67 0.16 27.52
C LEU A 424 8.33 -0.47 27.08
N ARG A 425 8.30 -1.78 26.87
CA ARG A 425 7.12 -2.48 26.33
C ARG A 425 6.13 -2.96 27.40
N TYR A 426 6.61 -3.30 28.60
CA TYR A 426 5.83 -4.03 29.60
C TYR A 426 5.80 -3.37 30.98
N SER A 427 6.56 -2.30 31.24
CA SER A 427 6.51 -1.56 32.52
C SER A 427 5.48 -0.42 32.45
N PRO A 428 4.56 -0.31 33.42
CA PRO A 428 3.64 0.83 33.52
C PRO A 428 4.35 2.18 33.72
N ALA A 429 5.56 2.16 34.28
CA ALA A 429 6.36 3.36 34.55
C ALA A 429 7.19 3.83 33.32
N GLY A 430 7.14 3.10 32.20
CA GLY A 430 7.94 3.40 31.00
C GLY A 430 9.45 3.26 31.24
N VAL A 431 10.25 4.04 30.51
CA VAL A 431 11.72 4.04 30.59
C VAL A 431 12.27 5.40 31.01
N SER A 432 13.22 5.38 31.93
CA SER A 432 13.91 6.59 32.40
C SER A 432 14.97 7.05 31.38
N HIS A 433 15.41 8.30 31.50
CA HIS A 433 16.57 8.79 30.73
C HIS A 433 17.84 7.97 30.99
N ASP A 434 18.04 7.47 32.21
CA ASP A 434 19.19 6.61 32.52
C ASP A 434 19.10 5.26 31.81
N ASP A 435 17.90 4.67 31.70
CA ASP A 435 17.68 3.44 30.93
C ASP A 435 17.98 3.64 29.44
N GLY A 436 17.57 4.78 28.88
CA GLY A 436 17.89 5.17 27.50
C GLY A 436 19.40 5.33 27.27
N ASP A 437 20.06 6.12 28.13
CA ASP A 437 21.50 6.36 28.04
C ASP A 437 22.31 5.08 28.23
N ARG A 438 21.85 4.18 29.11
CA ARG A 438 22.48 2.87 29.35
C ARG A 438 22.32 1.94 28.15
N ALA A 439 21.14 1.86 27.56
CA ALA A 439 20.89 1.07 26.35
C ALA A 439 21.71 1.57 25.15
N GLU A 440 21.82 2.90 24.99
CA GLU A 440 22.63 3.48 23.92
C GLU A 440 24.12 3.19 24.10
N ARG A 441 24.67 3.37 25.32
CA ARG A 441 26.07 3.01 25.61
C ARG A 441 26.34 1.53 25.39
N ALA A 442 25.42 0.66 25.80
CA ALA A 442 25.52 -0.77 25.60
C ALA A 442 25.57 -1.13 24.11
N TYR A 443 24.70 -0.52 23.30
CA TYR A 443 24.68 -0.73 21.86
C TYR A 443 25.97 -0.23 21.18
N GLN A 444 26.49 0.94 21.57
CA GLN A 444 27.74 1.46 21.04
C GLN A 444 28.94 0.54 21.33
N ARG A 445 28.94 -0.14 22.48
CA ARG A 445 29.97 -1.14 22.86
C ARG A 445 29.82 -2.45 22.10
N LEU A 446 28.60 -2.88 21.81
CA LEU A 446 28.30 -4.12 21.07
C LEU A 446 28.57 -4.02 19.56
N ARG A 447 28.50 -2.81 18.99
CA ARG A 447 28.64 -2.61 17.54
C ARG A 447 29.99 -3.10 16.97
N ARG A 448 31.10 -2.85 17.66
CA ARG A 448 32.44 -3.24 17.17
C ARG A 448 32.68 -4.76 17.22
N PRO A 449 32.38 -5.45 18.33
CA PRO A 449 32.51 -6.92 18.41
C PRO A 449 31.61 -7.68 17.41
N LEU A 450 30.35 -7.28 17.25
CA LEU A 450 29.42 -7.92 16.30
C LEU A 450 29.90 -7.78 14.85
N TRP A 451 30.44 -6.61 14.51
CA TRP A 451 31.01 -6.37 13.18
C TRP A 451 32.29 -7.20 12.93
N ARG A 452 33.14 -7.39 13.95
CA ARG A 452 34.31 -8.29 13.85
C ARG A 452 33.91 -9.75 13.63
N LEU A 453 32.83 -10.21 14.26
CA LEU A 453 32.27 -11.55 14.05
C LEU A 453 31.72 -11.74 12.62
N LEU A 454 31.13 -10.69 12.05
CA LEU A 454 30.65 -10.70 10.66
C LEU A 454 31.82 -10.84 9.67
N VAL A 455 32.90 -10.09 9.87
CA VAL A 455 34.12 -10.15 9.04
C VAL A 455 34.86 -11.48 9.20
N SER A 456 34.89 -12.07 10.40
CA SER A 456 35.57 -13.36 10.61
C SER A 456 34.81 -14.54 9.99
N ARG A 457 33.48 -14.49 9.91
CA ARG A 457 32.65 -15.50 9.24
C ARG A 457 32.71 -15.42 7.72
N THR A 458 32.80 -14.23 7.13
CA THR A 458 32.89 -14.05 5.67
C THR A 458 34.26 -14.43 5.09
N LEU A 459 35.33 -14.33 5.89
CA LEU A 459 36.70 -14.70 5.48
C LEU A 459 37.05 -16.20 5.69
N ARG A 460 36.14 -17.00 6.27
CA ARG A 460 36.27 -18.46 6.36
C ARG A 460 35.00 -19.14 5.85
N PRO A 461 34.81 -19.30 4.53
CA PRO A 461 33.79 -20.21 4.04
C PRO A 461 34.09 -21.62 4.53
N ASN A 462 33.06 -22.30 5.02
CA ASN A 462 33.10 -23.66 5.54
C ASN A 462 33.94 -24.58 4.63
N ARG A 463 35.01 -25.18 5.18
CA ARG A 463 35.48 -26.47 4.69
C ARG A 463 34.40 -27.48 5.05
N ALA A 464 33.65 -27.92 4.06
CA ALA A 464 32.77 -29.07 4.18
C ALA A 464 33.63 -30.32 4.45
N THR A 465 33.30 -31.03 5.52
CA THR A 465 33.50 -32.47 5.70
C THR A 465 32.18 -33.03 6.14
#